data_AF-A0A321L627-F1
#
_entry.id   AF-A0A321L627-F1
#
_cell.length_a   1.000
_cell.length_b   1.000
_cell.length_c   1.000
_cell.angle_alpha   90.00
_cell.angle_beta   90.00
_cell.angle_gamma   90.00
#
_symmetry.space_group_name_H-M   'P 1'
#
loop_
_entity.id
_entity.type
_entity.pdbx_description
1 polymer ?
#
loop_
_entity_poly.entity_id
_entity_poly.type
_entity_poly.pdbx_seq_one_letter_code
_entity_poly.pdbx_strand_id
1 'polypeptide(L)'
;MSYDPYSRTNQQMLEGAVVGVSFSLACLICTAGRIPYPGNQFWAILFVLVAGRLVWNYGFGLHRIRWRYIGLHDAFHTGRAYLTFSVLLLIIQLALPASITIGRISPAIITVEFLLSLVGALGVRGLRRYIYEIKSRKADAPQQEQLRRVLLIGAGTMGAAVARDMAKDRFIQIVGFLDDDPRKQGSVVSGAKVLGPTSMLTEITRTQKVDSVLIYISPAARGSFNRLVALLDNLPVTSKFVPTITEILNSKDGLHLNAGNSRVQVNGNGAGAKAAVVEQRTDIRNKTILITGGAGFIGSSLAERLAEHNEVILFDRFFHDQPIVFSPLYNNPKVRKIEGDILDANALGSLAQQANIVVHAAAIVGVGRVCSYPRETLETNFVGALQVLKALEKSPRLERFLYFSTSEVFGVNSFRVHEDTPTAVGSAAEARWSYAIAKLAGEHLVKAYHRQAGMPVVTVRPFNVFGPRRLGAHAVQAFVLNSLRGIPIEVHGDGSQIRSWCYIEDFCNALLEMLARPRAIGEDFNIGNPKNTITIYELARMVLELTGREVPIVLTESPYPDIEIRVPSLEKAKQILDYEPHYDLRHALQLTTDWYKENLDFFEKKLEQSFVVSANR
;
A
#
# COMPACT_ATOMS: atom_id res chain seq x y z
N MET A 1 -14.81 13.03 -26.79
CA MET A 1 -13.51 12.86 -26.11
C MET A 1 -13.19 14.14 -25.37
N SER A 2 -12.96 14.10 -24.05
CA SER A 2 -12.48 15.26 -23.31
C SER A 2 -11.05 15.61 -23.75
N TYR A 3 -10.78 16.89 -23.99
CA TYR A 3 -9.45 17.35 -24.36
C TYR A 3 -8.48 17.14 -23.18
N ASP A 4 -7.53 16.20 -23.30
CA ASP A 4 -6.42 16.04 -22.35
C ASP A 4 -5.26 16.97 -22.77
N PRO A 5 -5.02 18.11 -22.09
CA PRO A 5 -3.91 19.00 -22.41
C PRO A 5 -2.55 18.28 -22.31
N TYR A 6 -2.44 17.18 -21.56
CA TYR A 6 -1.21 16.41 -21.38
C TYR A 6 -1.09 15.18 -22.30
N SER A 7 -1.97 15.05 -23.30
CA SER A 7 -1.92 13.99 -24.30
C SER A 7 -0.59 13.97 -25.06
N ARG A 8 -0.22 12.80 -25.60
CA ARG A 8 0.99 12.65 -26.42
C ARG A 8 0.96 13.54 -27.65
N THR A 9 -0.21 13.64 -28.29
CA THR A 9 -0.44 14.51 -29.45
C THR A 9 -0.17 15.98 -29.11
N ASN A 10 -0.68 16.47 -27.97
CA ASN A 10 -0.43 17.86 -27.55
C ASN A 10 1.05 18.13 -27.22
N GLN A 11 1.76 17.13 -26.69
CA GLN A 11 3.21 17.25 -26.45
C GLN A 11 4.00 17.36 -27.76
N GLN A 12 3.66 16.52 -28.75
CA GLN A 12 4.30 16.57 -30.08
C GLN A 12 4.01 17.88 -30.81
N MET A 13 2.77 18.39 -30.75
CA MET A 13 2.40 19.67 -31.36
C MET A 13 3.18 20.84 -30.76
N LEU A 14 3.27 20.92 -29.43
CA LEU A 14 4.03 21.98 -28.76
C LEU A 14 5.53 21.88 -29.04
N GLU A 15 6.07 20.68 -29.08
CA GLU A 15 7.48 20.47 -29.40
C GLU A 15 7.80 20.83 -30.85
N GLY A 16 6.93 20.47 -31.79
CA GLY A 16 7.07 20.90 -33.18
C GLY A 16 7.00 22.43 -33.34
N ALA A 17 6.11 23.09 -32.59
CA ALA A 17 6.04 24.55 -32.55
C ALA A 17 7.32 25.18 -31.99
N VAL A 18 7.87 24.63 -30.90
CA VAL A 18 9.15 25.09 -30.33
C VAL A 18 10.26 24.99 -31.37
N VAL A 19 10.44 23.83 -32.00
CA VAL A 19 11.49 23.62 -33.01
C VAL A 19 11.33 24.57 -34.19
N GLY A 20 10.11 24.78 -34.67
CA GLY A 20 9.87 25.68 -35.80
C GLY A 20 10.13 27.15 -35.49
N VAL A 21 9.75 27.61 -34.29
CA VAL A 21 10.07 28.96 -33.80
C VAL A 21 11.58 29.11 -33.61
N SER A 22 12.24 28.12 -33.01
CA SER A 22 13.69 28.12 -32.80
C SER A 22 14.48 28.18 -34.10
N PHE A 23 14.08 27.44 -35.13
CA PHE A 23 14.74 27.50 -36.44
C PHE A 23 14.56 28.86 -37.12
N SER A 24 13.34 29.42 -37.06
CA SER A 24 13.04 30.74 -37.62
C SER A 24 13.88 31.83 -36.94
N LEU A 25 13.97 31.79 -35.61
CA LEU A 25 14.80 32.70 -34.83
C LEU A 25 16.29 32.50 -35.11
N ALA A 26 16.76 31.25 -35.24
CA ALA A 26 18.16 30.97 -35.57
C ALA A 26 18.55 31.55 -36.94
N CYS A 27 17.67 31.46 -37.94
CA CYS A 27 17.87 32.14 -39.22
C CYS A 27 18.02 33.64 -39.01
N LEU A 28 17.05 34.29 -38.35
CA LEU A 28 17.08 35.74 -38.11
C LEU A 28 18.32 36.19 -37.33
N ILE A 29 18.73 35.45 -36.31
CA ILE A 29 19.90 35.78 -35.48
C ILE A 29 21.19 35.65 -36.29
N CYS A 30 21.37 34.55 -37.01
CA CYS A 30 22.60 34.30 -37.77
C CYS A 30 22.73 35.18 -39.01
N THR A 31 21.64 35.75 -39.52
CA THR A 31 21.64 36.57 -40.75
C THR A 31 21.07 37.97 -40.56
N ALA A 32 21.31 38.56 -39.38
CA ALA A 32 21.03 39.96 -39.08
C ALA A 32 19.59 40.42 -39.42
N GLY A 33 18.61 39.59 -39.05
CA GLY A 33 17.18 39.88 -39.21
C GLY A 33 16.56 39.49 -40.56
N ARG A 34 17.31 38.84 -41.46
CA ARG A 34 16.79 38.33 -42.74
C ARG A 34 16.65 36.81 -42.72
N ILE A 35 15.78 36.25 -43.54
CA ILE A 35 15.72 34.79 -43.76
C ILE A 35 16.61 34.48 -44.99
N PRO A 36 17.63 33.62 -44.87
CA PRO A 36 18.64 33.42 -45.92
C PRO A 36 18.19 32.49 -47.07
N TYR A 37 16.91 32.08 -47.06
CA TYR A 37 16.36 31.10 -48.01
C TYR A 37 15.15 31.70 -48.75
N PRO A 38 14.99 31.39 -50.05
CA PRO A 38 13.73 31.61 -50.76
C PRO A 38 12.55 30.95 -50.03
N GLY A 39 11.35 31.54 -50.10
CA GLY A 39 10.21 31.11 -49.28
C GLY A 39 9.88 29.61 -49.38
N ASN A 40 9.85 29.05 -50.59
CA ASN A 40 9.62 27.62 -50.81
C ASN A 40 10.72 26.74 -50.18
N GLN A 41 11.99 27.15 -50.30
CA GLN A 41 13.12 26.45 -49.71
C GLN A 41 13.10 26.54 -48.18
N PHE A 42 12.75 27.69 -47.62
CA PHE A 42 12.60 27.88 -46.17
C PHE A 42 11.56 26.92 -45.59
N TRP A 43 10.36 26.88 -46.17
CA TRP A 43 9.28 26.01 -45.69
C TRP A 43 9.62 24.52 -45.82
N ALA A 44 10.31 24.12 -46.90
CA ALA A 44 10.77 22.74 -47.08
C ALA A 44 11.78 22.34 -46.00
N ILE A 45 12.78 23.20 -45.74
CA ILE A 45 13.79 22.95 -44.69
C ILE A 45 13.13 22.88 -43.32
N LEU A 46 12.26 23.85 -43.00
CA LEU A 46 11.54 23.91 -41.74
C LEU A 46 10.70 22.65 -41.51
N PHE A 47 9.96 22.18 -42.52
CA PHE A 47 9.14 20.98 -42.41
C PHE A 47 9.99 19.73 -42.15
N VAL A 48 11.07 19.53 -42.93
CA VAL A 48 11.97 18.38 -42.77
C VAL A 48 12.66 18.40 -41.41
N LEU A 49 13.09 19.58 -40.95
CA LEU A 49 13.73 19.74 -39.65
C LEU A 49 12.76 19.39 -38.51
N VAL A 50 11.54 19.95 -38.53
CA VAL A 50 10.53 19.69 -37.49
C VAL A 50 10.11 18.22 -37.49
N ALA A 51 9.81 17.65 -38.66
CA ALA A 51 9.42 16.25 -38.78
C ALA A 51 10.55 15.32 -38.32
N GLY A 52 11.79 15.58 -38.78
CA GLY A 52 12.98 14.84 -38.38
C GLY A 52 13.20 14.88 -36.87
N ARG A 53 13.11 16.06 -36.25
CA ARG A 53 13.27 16.23 -34.80
C ARG A 53 12.20 15.48 -34.02
N LEU A 54 10.94 15.55 -34.44
CA LEU A 54 9.84 14.83 -33.79
C LEU A 54 10.00 13.31 -33.87
N VAL A 55 10.41 12.78 -35.04
CA VAL A 55 10.70 11.35 -35.21
C VAL A 55 11.88 10.92 -34.34
N TRP A 56 12.94 11.72 -34.29
CA TRP A 56 14.11 11.45 -33.45
C TRP A 56 13.75 11.43 -31.96
N ASN A 57 13.01 12.44 -31.49
CA ASN A 57 12.57 12.54 -30.11
C ASN A 57 11.59 11.43 -29.74
N TYR A 58 10.78 10.95 -30.69
CA TYR A 58 9.96 9.75 -30.53
C TYR A 58 10.80 8.49 -30.36
N GLY A 59 11.85 8.31 -31.16
CA GLY A 59 12.81 7.20 -31.05
C GLY A 59 13.54 7.19 -29.70
N PHE A 60 13.91 8.38 -29.20
CA PHE A 60 14.45 8.56 -27.85
C PHE A 60 13.39 8.43 -26.74
N GLY A 61 12.11 8.20 -27.07
CA GLY A 61 11.07 7.97 -26.06
C GLY A 61 10.69 9.21 -25.26
N LEU A 62 11.01 10.43 -25.71
CA LEU A 62 10.71 11.67 -24.96
C LEU A 62 9.21 11.90 -24.74
N HIS A 63 8.36 11.30 -25.58
CA HIS A 63 6.89 11.37 -25.47
C HIS A 63 6.27 10.23 -24.64
N ARG A 64 7.09 9.30 -24.12
CA ARG A 64 6.63 8.30 -23.13
C ARG A 64 6.48 8.95 -21.75
N ILE A 65 7.28 9.96 -21.46
CA ILE A 65 7.30 10.71 -20.21
C ILE A 65 6.18 11.75 -20.23
N ARG A 66 5.27 11.71 -19.26
CA ARG A 66 4.26 12.76 -19.11
C ARG A 66 4.95 14.00 -18.51
N TRP A 67 4.90 15.14 -19.21
CA TRP A 67 5.61 16.37 -18.80
C TRP A 67 5.23 16.94 -17.43
N ARG A 68 4.16 16.42 -16.80
CA ARG A 68 3.78 16.74 -15.42
C ARG A 68 4.75 16.20 -14.35
N TYR A 69 5.63 15.25 -14.71
CA TYR A 69 6.58 14.61 -13.79
C TYR A 69 8.05 14.88 -14.13
N ILE A 70 8.33 15.91 -14.95
CA ILE A 70 9.67 16.08 -15.51
C ILE A 70 10.72 16.40 -14.44
N GLY A 71 11.80 15.62 -14.42
CA GLY A 71 12.92 15.76 -13.49
C GLY A 71 14.22 16.22 -14.15
N LEU A 72 15.29 16.34 -13.34
CA LEU A 72 16.64 16.64 -13.84
C LEU A 72 17.17 15.57 -14.80
N HIS A 73 16.90 14.30 -14.50
CA HIS A 73 17.26 13.17 -15.37
C HIS A 73 16.64 13.33 -16.77
N ASP A 74 15.37 13.74 -16.84
CA ASP A 74 14.67 13.93 -18.10
C ASP A 74 15.19 15.14 -18.88
N ALA A 75 15.69 16.17 -18.19
CA ALA A 75 16.35 17.31 -18.81
C ALA A 75 17.66 16.89 -19.50
N PHE A 76 18.48 16.07 -18.85
CA PHE A 76 19.69 15.49 -19.48
C PHE A 76 19.34 14.58 -20.65
N HIS A 77 18.30 13.76 -20.51
CA HIS A 77 17.84 12.87 -21.57
C HIS A 77 17.33 13.65 -22.79
N THR A 78 16.59 14.74 -22.56
CA THR A 78 16.18 15.69 -23.60
C THR A 78 17.40 16.34 -24.26
N GLY A 79 18.38 16.78 -23.47
CA GLY A 79 19.64 17.34 -23.98
C GLY A 79 20.37 16.39 -24.92
N ARG A 80 20.48 15.10 -24.55
CA ARG A 80 21.11 14.07 -25.40
C ARG A 80 20.36 13.86 -26.72
N ALA A 81 19.04 13.79 -26.69
CA ALA A 81 18.23 13.62 -27.89
C ALA A 81 18.40 14.81 -28.86
N TYR A 82 18.34 16.05 -28.34
CA TYR A 82 18.49 17.26 -29.14
C TYR A 82 19.92 17.40 -29.69
N LEU A 83 20.92 17.08 -28.88
CA LEU A 83 22.33 17.13 -29.28
C LEU A 83 22.63 16.11 -30.39
N THR A 84 22.22 14.85 -30.20
CA THR A 84 22.49 13.78 -31.18
C THR A 84 21.83 14.04 -32.53
N PHE A 85 20.60 14.56 -32.56
CA PHE A 85 19.98 14.99 -33.82
C PHE A 85 20.77 16.12 -34.49
N SER A 86 21.16 17.14 -33.72
CA SER A 86 21.85 18.32 -34.26
C SER A 86 23.24 17.97 -34.78
N VAL A 87 23.95 17.06 -34.11
CA VAL A 87 25.23 16.51 -34.55
C VAL A 87 25.06 15.69 -35.83
N LEU A 88 24.05 14.82 -35.90
CA LEU A 88 23.75 14.05 -37.12
C LEU A 88 23.44 14.99 -38.29
N LEU A 89 22.60 16.00 -38.06
CA LEU A 89 22.27 17.00 -39.07
C LEU A 89 23.52 17.76 -39.53
N LEU A 90 24.40 18.16 -38.61
CA LEU A 90 25.66 18.81 -38.94
C LEU A 90 26.57 17.91 -39.78
N ILE A 91 26.71 16.62 -39.44
CA ILE A 91 27.50 15.64 -40.20
C ILE A 91 26.95 15.52 -41.62
N ILE A 92 25.63 15.37 -41.78
CA ILE A 92 24.97 15.31 -43.09
C ILE A 92 25.28 16.59 -43.88
N GLN A 93 25.16 17.77 -43.26
CA GLN A 93 25.35 19.06 -43.91
C GLN A 93 26.82 19.34 -44.30
N LEU A 94 27.78 18.79 -43.55
CA LEU A 94 29.21 18.83 -43.89
C LEU A 94 29.59 17.84 -44.99
N ALA A 95 28.90 16.69 -45.07
CA ALA A 95 29.13 15.67 -46.09
C ALA A 95 28.46 15.99 -47.44
N LEU A 96 27.53 16.95 -47.47
CA LEU A 96 26.83 17.34 -48.71
C LEU A 96 27.79 18.03 -49.71
N PRO A 97 27.87 17.54 -50.97
CA PRO A 97 28.66 18.16 -52.03
C PRO A 97 28.28 19.63 -52.27
N ALA A 98 29.27 20.46 -52.60
CA ALA A 98 29.05 21.89 -52.81
C ALA A 98 28.08 22.23 -53.97
N SER A 99 27.84 21.28 -54.88
CA SER A 99 26.89 21.39 -55.98
C SER A 99 25.42 21.32 -55.55
N ILE A 100 25.13 20.82 -54.35
CA ILE A 100 23.76 20.73 -53.81
C ILE A 100 23.48 21.99 -52.97
N THR A 101 22.70 22.91 -53.52
CA THR A 101 22.28 24.15 -52.84
C THR A 101 20.91 24.02 -52.16
N ILE A 102 20.08 23.10 -52.62
CA ILE A 102 18.74 22.84 -52.08
C ILE A 102 18.88 22.09 -50.75
N GLY A 103 18.29 22.62 -49.68
CA GLY A 103 18.30 22.00 -48.35
C GLY A 103 19.58 22.21 -47.52
N ARG A 104 20.51 23.04 -47.99
CA ARG A 104 21.76 23.33 -47.27
C ARG A 104 21.54 24.30 -46.12
N ILE A 105 21.95 23.91 -44.91
CA ILE A 105 21.81 24.72 -43.69
C ILE A 105 23.19 25.10 -43.18
N SER A 106 23.38 26.39 -42.87
CA SER A 106 24.64 26.86 -42.30
C SER A 106 24.90 26.22 -40.93
N PRO A 107 26.12 25.75 -40.63
CA PRO A 107 26.48 25.24 -39.30
C PRO A 107 26.15 26.20 -38.14
N ALA A 108 26.24 27.51 -38.39
CA ALA A 108 25.86 28.53 -37.41
C ALA A 108 24.36 28.47 -37.07
N ILE A 109 23.50 28.32 -38.08
CA ILE A 109 22.04 28.21 -37.91
C ILE A 109 21.69 26.93 -37.15
N ILE A 110 22.33 25.79 -37.47
CA ILE A 110 22.11 24.52 -36.76
C ILE A 110 22.49 24.64 -35.27
N THR A 111 23.60 25.31 -34.99
CA THR A 111 24.10 25.49 -33.62
C THR A 111 23.17 26.38 -32.79
N VAL A 112 22.75 27.52 -33.35
CA VAL A 112 21.82 28.44 -32.67
C VAL A 112 20.44 27.81 -32.53
N GLU A 113 19.95 27.09 -33.54
CA GLU A 113 18.67 26.37 -33.48
C GLU A 113 18.68 25.29 -32.39
N PHE A 114 19.76 24.51 -32.26
CA PHE A 114 19.92 23.53 -31.18
C PHE A 114 19.78 24.17 -29.79
N LEU A 115 20.48 25.29 -29.56
CA LEU A 115 20.44 25.99 -28.27
C LEU A 115 19.03 26.52 -27.98
N LEU A 116 18.42 27.20 -28.95
CA LEU A 116 17.09 27.78 -28.80
C LEU A 116 16.01 26.71 -28.59
N SER A 117 16.08 25.61 -29.35
CA SER A 117 15.09 24.54 -29.27
C SER A 117 15.22 23.75 -27.98
N LEU A 118 16.44 23.50 -27.49
CA LEU A 118 16.66 22.86 -26.19
C LEU A 118 16.11 23.72 -25.05
N VAL A 119 16.45 25.02 -25.03
CA VAL A 119 15.96 25.97 -24.01
C VAL A 119 14.44 26.08 -24.07
N GLY A 120 13.87 26.23 -25.27
CA GLY A 120 12.42 26.32 -25.46
C GLY A 120 11.71 25.05 -24.99
N ALA A 121 12.24 23.88 -25.31
CA ALA A 121 11.60 22.62 -24.98
C ALA A 121 11.64 22.35 -23.46
N LEU A 122 12.76 22.62 -22.80
CA LEU A 122 12.86 22.57 -21.34
C LEU A 122 11.94 23.61 -20.67
N GLY A 123 11.86 24.82 -21.22
CA GLY A 123 10.99 25.89 -20.74
C GLY A 123 9.50 25.53 -20.77
N VAL A 124 9.01 25.03 -21.91
CA VAL A 124 7.59 24.60 -22.04
C VAL A 124 7.26 23.44 -21.10
N ARG A 125 8.18 22.49 -20.93
CA ARG A 125 8.02 21.37 -20.00
C ARG A 125 7.97 21.83 -18.54
N GLY A 126 8.88 22.71 -18.14
CA GLY A 126 8.91 23.32 -16.82
C GLY A 126 7.63 24.10 -16.52
N LEU A 127 7.17 24.92 -17.47
CA LEU A 127 5.94 25.69 -17.35
C LEU A 127 4.71 24.79 -17.20
N ARG A 128 4.62 23.69 -17.96
CA ARG A 128 3.52 22.72 -17.83
C ARG A 128 3.51 22.00 -16.50
N ARG A 129 4.69 21.61 -16.00
CA ARG A 129 4.82 21.04 -14.65
C ARG A 129 4.34 22.03 -13.60
N TYR A 130 4.76 23.29 -13.70
CA TYR A 130 4.34 24.35 -12.78
C TYR A 130 2.82 24.57 -12.77
N ILE A 131 2.18 24.63 -13.94
CA ILE A 131 0.72 24.78 -14.05
C ILE A 131 -0.01 23.57 -13.45
N TYR A 132 0.50 22.35 -13.66
CA TYR A 132 -0.05 21.15 -13.04
C TYR A 132 0.02 21.24 -11.52
N GLU A 133 1.22 21.52 -10.97
CA GLU A 133 1.43 21.63 -9.52
C GLU A 133 0.51 22.67 -8.86
N ILE A 134 0.22 23.79 -9.53
CA ILE A 134 -0.74 24.80 -9.01
C ILE A 134 -2.18 24.30 -9.02
N LYS A 135 -2.61 23.59 -10.08
CA LYS A 135 -3.98 23.09 -10.17
C LYS A 135 -4.25 21.98 -9.15
N SER A 136 -3.29 21.08 -8.91
CA SER A 136 -3.43 20.04 -7.88
C SER A 136 -3.63 20.65 -6.49
N ARG A 137 -2.92 21.74 -6.17
CA ARG A 137 -3.05 22.47 -4.88
C ARG A 137 -4.44 23.05 -4.61
N LYS A 138 -5.28 23.22 -5.63
CA LYS A 138 -6.67 23.72 -5.48
C LYS A 138 -7.70 22.60 -5.30
N ALA A 139 -7.39 21.37 -5.72
CA ALA A 139 -8.32 20.25 -5.68
C ALA A 139 -8.39 19.57 -4.30
N ASP A 140 -7.29 19.60 -3.55
CA ASP A 140 -7.15 18.90 -2.26
C ASP A 140 -7.34 19.83 -1.04
N ALA A 141 -8.32 20.74 -1.07
CA ALA A 141 -8.57 21.66 0.05
C ALA A 141 -9.66 21.13 1.00
N PRO A 142 -9.31 20.50 2.14
CA PRO A 142 -10.26 20.27 3.22
C PRO A 142 -10.65 21.59 3.92
N GLN A 143 -11.91 21.66 4.35
CA GLN A 143 -12.43 22.75 5.17
C GLN A 143 -11.95 22.60 6.62
N GLN A 144 -11.25 23.63 7.11
CA GLN A 144 -10.92 23.92 8.52
C GLN A 144 -10.04 22.90 9.27
N GLU A 145 -8.72 23.10 9.22
CA GLU A 145 -7.81 22.71 10.31
C GLU A 145 -6.90 23.88 10.72
N GLN A 146 -6.43 23.84 11.98
CA GLN A 146 -5.64 24.88 12.64
C GLN A 146 -4.16 24.82 12.21
N LEU A 147 -3.52 25.98 12.04
CA LEU A 147 -2.12 26.10 11.59
C LEU A 147 -1.15 25.48 12.62
N ARG A 148 -0.39 24.45 12.23
CA ARG A 148 0.64 23.79 13.04
C ARG A 148 2.04 24.33 12.76
N ARG A 149 2.77 24.73 13.80
CA ARG A 149 4.12 25.29 13.75
C ARG A 149 5.15 24.19 13.98
N VAL A 150 5.93 23.86 12.96
CA VAL A 150 6.87 22.74 12.97
C VAL A 150 8.32 23.22 12.94
N LEU A 151 9.14 22.71 13.86
CA LEU A 151 10.59 22.91 13.88
C LEU A 151 11.30 21.67 13.34
N LEU A 152 12.28 21.86 12.46
CA LEU A 152 13.01 20.76 11.81
C LEU A 152 14.42 20.65 12.38
N ILE A 153 14.89 19.42 12.60
CA ILE A 153 16.25 19.14 13.09
C ILE A 153 17.01 18.39 12.00
N GLY A 154 18.13 18.96 11.54
CA GLY A 154 18.94 18.46 10.43
C GLY A 154 18.60 19.15 9.11
N ALA A 155 19.38 20.18 8.76
CA ALA A 155 19.27 20.96 7.52
C ALA A 155 20.03 20.31 6.35
N GLY A 156 19.99 18.98 6.27
CA GLY A 156 20.59 18.20 5.19
C GLY A 156 19.67 18.10 3.95
N THR A 157 20.09 17.33 2.96
CA THR A 157 19.30 17.08 1.73
C THR A 157 17.89 16.56 2.02
N MET A 158 17.74 15.74 3.06
CA MET A 158 16.46 15.15 3.45
C MET A 158 15.57 16.13 4.21
N GLY A 159 16.10 16.83 5.21
CA GLY A 159 15.37 17.91 5.87
C GLY A 159 14.92 18.98 4.86
N ALA A 160 15.76 19.30 3.87
CA ALA A 160 15.41 20.21 2.78
C ALA A 160 14.28 19.67 1.87
N ALA A 161 14.26 18.37 1.58
CA ALA A 161 13.22 17.75 0.75
C ALA A 161 11.87 17.75 1.46
N VAL A 162 11.86 17.41 2.75
CA VAL A 162 10.64 17.42 3.56
C VAL A 162 10.13 18.84 3.75
N ALA A 163 11.00 19.80 4.06
CA ALA A 163 10.59 21.19 4.17
C ALA A 163 9.92 21.70 2.88
N ARG A 164 10.41 21.30 1.70
CA ARG A 164 9.75 21.63 0.42
C ARG A 164 8.37 20.99 0.27
N ASP A 165 8.16 19.82 0.84
CA ASP A 165 6.88 19.13 0.76
C ASP A 165 5.88 19.73 1.76
N MET A 166 6.32 19.92 3.01
CA MET A 166 5.55 20.57 4.07
C MET A 166 5.17 22.02 3.71
N ALA A 167 6.04 22.76 3.03
CA ALA A 167 5.74 24.11 2.56
C ALA A 167 4.60 24.17 1.51
N LYS A 168 4.16 23.03 0.96
CA LYS A 168 2.96 22.98 0.10
C LYS A 168 1.67 22.96 0.89
N ASP A 169 1.73 22.56 2.16
CA ASP A 169 0.59 22.51 3.06
C ASP A 169 0.37 23.89 3.71
N ARG A 170 -0.82 24.48 3.49
CA ARG A 170 -1.17 25.80 4.03
C ARG A 170 -1.44 25.78 5.54
N PHE A 171 -1.59 24.60 6.13
CA PHE A 171 -1.80 24.42 7.56
C PHE A 171 -0.50 24.14 8.30
N ILE A 172 0.65 24.16 7.63
CA ILE A 172 1.95 23.93 8.25
C ILE A 172 2.81 25.19 8.11
N GLN A 173 3.26 25.74 9.24
CA GLN A 173 4.26 26.79 9.29
C GLN A 173 5.59 26.22 9.76
N ILE A 174 6.59 26.19 8.88
CA ILE A 174 7.94 25.80 9.25
C ILE A 174 8.58 26.96 10.02
N VAL A 175 8.89 26.72 11.29
CA VAL A 175 9.52 27.71 12.20
C VAL A 175 10.99 27.92 11.83
N GLY A 176 11.68 26.85 11.43
CA GLY A 176 13.08 26.88 11.04
C GLY A 176 13.76 25.52 11.15
N PHE A 177 15.05 25.51 10.90
CA PHE A 177 15.92 24.35 11.10
C PHE A 177 16.85 24.54 12.31
N LEU A 178 17.22 23.45 12.97
CA LEU A 178 18.40 23.36 13.83
C LEU A 178 19.40 22.39 13.21
N ASP A 179 20.68 22.78 13.16
CA ASP A 179 21.76 21.95 12.63
C ASP A 179 23.07 22.28 13.36
N ASP A 180 23.74 21.23 13.84
CA ASP A 180 24.98 21.39 14.61
C ASP A 180 26.18 21.77 13.73
N ASP A 181 26.07 21.70 12.39
CA ASP A 181 27.12 22.18 11.48
C ASP A 181 27.15 23.74 11.50
N PRO A 182 28.21 24.36 12.06
CA PRO A 182 28.30 25.81 12.18
C PRO A 182 28.27 26.52 10.83
N ARG A 183 28.66 25.84 9.74
CA ARG A 183 28.65 26.42 8.38
C ARG A 183 27.24 26.62 7.83
N LYS A 184 26.24 25.91 8.36
CA LYS A 184 24.85 26.02 7.92
C LYS A 184 24.05 27.00 8.77
N GLN A 185 24.51 27.35 9.96
CA GLN A 185 23.80 28.24 10.86
C GLN A 185 23.66 29.63 10.23
N GLY A 186 22.45 30.20 10.29
CA GLY A 186 22.11 31.46 9.63
C GLY A 186 21.76 31.34 8.14
N SER A 187 22.02 30.20 7.48
CA SER A 187 21.64 29.96 6.09
C SER A 187 20.13 29.70 5.92
N VAL A 188 19.65 29.70 4.68
CA VAL A 188 18.26 29.37 4.33
C VAL A 188 18.24 28.08 3.53
N VAL A 189 17.50 27.08 4.01
CA VAL A 189 17.34 25.78 3.38
C VAL A 189 15.88 25.58 3.03
N SER A 190 15.58 25.40 1.74
CA SER A 190 14.20 25.21 1.25
C SER A 190 13.20 26.28 1.72
N GLY A 191 13.65 27.53 1.89
CA GLY A 191 12.82 28.66 2.33
C GLY A 191 12.73 28.85 3.84
N ALA A 192 13.30 27.97 4.66
CA ALA A 192 13.34 28.11 6.12
C ALA A 192 14.78 28.38 6.62
N LYS A 193 14.92 29.25 7.62
CA LYS A 193 16.24 29.63 8.17
C LYS A 193 16.77 28.56 9.12
N VAL A 194 18.07 28.30 9.09
CA VAL A 194 18.77 27.52 10.12
C VAL A 194 19.03 28.44 11.30
N LEU A 195 18.27 28.25 12.37
CA LEU A 195 18.19 29.16 13.52
C LEU A 195 19.39 29.04 14.46
N GLY A 196 20.06 27.89 14.49
CA GLY A 196 21.20 27.64 15.36
C GLY A 196 21.50 26.15 15.54
N PRO A 197 22.40 25.80 16.47
CA PRO A 197 22.68 24.41 16.85
C PRO A 197 21.49 23.78 17.59
N THR A 198 21.51 22.45 17.70
CA THR A 198 20.46 21.69 18.40
C THR A 198 20.40 21.97 19.90
N SER A 199 21.45 22.52 20.51
CA SER A 199 21.45 22.97 21.91
C SER A 199 20.45 24.10 22.19
N MET A 200 20.05 24.87 21.16
CA MET A 200 19.06 25.94 21.28
C MET A 200 17.60 25.43 21.20
N LEU A 201 17.40 24.13 21.06
CA LEU A 201 16.08 23.51 20.90
C LEU A 201 15.08 23.95 21.98
N THR A 202 15.48 23.94 23.25
CA THR A 202 14.64 24.32 24.40
C THR A 202 14.24 25.80 24.37
N GLU A 203 15.16 26.67 24.00
CA GLU A 203 14.91 28.11 23.92
C GLU A 203 13.97 28.43 22.75
N ILE A 204 14.23 27.85 21.57
CA ILE A 204 13.48 28.10 20.34
C ILE A 204 12.07 27.54 20.42
N THR A 205 11.88 26.33 20.98
CA THR A 205 10.54 25.74 21.14
C THR A 205 9.66 26.60 22.04
N ARG A 206 10.20 27.17 23.13
CA ARG A 206 9.46 28.06 24.04
C ARG A 206 9.20 29.44 23.44
N THR A 207 10.20 30.06 22.83
CA THR A 207 10.07 31.44 22.31
C THR A 207 9.26 31.52 21.02
N GLN A 208 9.35 30.51 20.15
CA GLN A 208 8.68 30.50 18.84
C GLN A 208 7.36 29.73 18.81
N LYS A 209 6.85 29.26 19.96
CA LYS A 209 5.59 28.49 20.09
C LYS A 209 5.54 27.35 19.06
N VAL A 210 6.44 26.38 19.19
CA VAL A 210 6.52 25.21 18.30
C VAL A 210 5.56 24.14 18.79
N ASP A 211 4.74 23.58 17.89
CA ASP A 211 3.77 22.51 18.21
C ASP A 211 4.37 21.10 18.02
N SER A 212 5.24 20.97 17.00
CA SER A 212 5.89 19.70 16.65
C SER A 212 7.35 19.88 16.25
N VAL A 213 8.16 18.90 16.60
CA VAL A 213 9.57 18.81 16.19
C VAL A 213 9.76 17.58 15.31
N LEU A 214 10.35 17.77 14.12
CA LEU A 214 10.67 16.66 13.22
C LEU A 214 12.18 16.49 13.06
N ILE A 215 12.66 15.27 13.21
CA ILE A 215 14.09 14.95 13.27
C ILE A 215 14.53 14.22 12.01
N TYR A 216 15.51 14.80 11.31
CA TYR A 216 16.10 14.37 10.04
C TYR A 216 17.63 14.40 10.11
N ILE A 217 18.22 13.52 10.92
CA ILE A 217 19.68 13.42 11.03
C ILE A 217 20.20 12.21 10.26
N SER A 218 21.41 12.34 9.71
CA SER A 218 22.13 11.24 9.05
C SER A 218 22.62 10.21 10.10
N PRO A 219 22.72 8.91 9.75
CA PRO A 219 23.28 7.85 10.62
C PRO A 219 24.59 8.22 11.32
N ALA A 220 25.45 8.97 10.62
CA ALA A 220 26.76 9.37 11.11
C ALA A 220 26.71 10.34 12.30
N ALA A 221 25.54 10.94 12.59
CA ALA A 221 25.34 11.91 13.67
C ALA A 221 24.67 11.30 14.93
N ARG A 222 24.57 9.97 15.04
CA ARG A 222 23.88 9.28 16.17
C ARG A 222 24.44 9.57 17.56
N GLY A 223 25.71 9.99 17.69
CA GLY A 223 26.28 10.43 18.97
C GLY A 223 25.51 11.61 19.60
N SER A 224 24.95 12.49 18.77
CA SER A 224 24.11 13.62 19.22
C SER A 224 22.63 13.26 19.38
N PHE A 225 22.18 12.13 18.81
CA PHE A 225 20.77 11.73 18.78
C PHE A 225 20.19 11.42 20.17
N ASN A 226 20.89 10.61 20.97
CA ASN A 226 20.42 10.25 22.32
C ASN A 226 20.31 11.49 23.22
N ARG A 227 21.22 12.46 23.05
CA ARG A 227 21.16 13.74 23.75
C ARG A 227 19.96 14.59 23.30
N LEU A 228 19.64 14.55 22.00
CA LEU A 228 18.51 15.25 21.41
C LEU A 228 17.16 14.68 21.88
N VAL A 229 17.03 13.35 21.93
CA VAL A 229 15.83 12.67 22.45
C VAL A 229 15.61 13.02 23.92
N ALA A 230 16.66 12.97 24.75
CA ALA A 230 16.56 13.36 26.16
C ALA A 230 16.15 14.83 26.37
N LEU A 231 16.53 15.73 25.46
CA LEU A 231 16.07 17.13 25.49
C LEU A 231 14.59 17.25 25.11
N LEU A 232 14.13 16.45 24.13
CA LEU A 232 12.75 16.45 23.65
C LEU A 232 11.77 15.86 24.67
N ASP A 233 12.16 14.83 25.42
CA ASP A 233 11.33 14.23 26.48
C ASP A 233 10.91 15.23 27.57
N ASN A 234 11.67 16.32 27.72
CA ASN A 234 11.42 17.39 28.71
C ASN A 234 10.64 18.59 28.14
N LEU A 235 10.19 18.53 26.89
CA LEU A 235 9.49 19.62 26.22
C LEU A 235 8.03 19.23 25.90
N PRO A 236 7.05 20.14 26.06
CA PRO A 236 5.64 19.87 25.75
C PRO A 236 5.38 19.97 24.24
N VAL A 237 6.18 19.29 23.41
CA VAL A 237 6.11 19.32 21.95
C VAL A 237 6.07 17.89 21.40
N THR A 238 5.33 17.69 20.30
CA THR A 238 5.26 16.37 19.66
C THR A 238 6.49 16.14 18.79
N SER A 239 7.35 15.18 19.15
CA SER A 239 8.53 14.85 18.35
C SER A 239 8.32 13.63 17.47
N LYS A 240 8.74 13.69 16.21
CA LYS A 240 8.78 12.52 15.29
C LYS A 240 10.15 12.40 14.63
N PHE A 241 10.69 11.19 14.64
CA PHE A 241 11.88 10.85 13.87
C PHE A 241 11.48 10.30 12.51
N VAL A 242 12.19 10.69 11.46
CA VAL A 242 11.99 10.17 10.12
C VAL A 242 13.30 9.57 9.61
N PRO A 243 13.36 8.24 9.42
CA PRO A 243 14.57 7.56 9.00
C PRO A 243 14.95 7.92 7.57
N THR A 244 16.24 7.90 7.27
CA THR A 244 16.73 8.08 5.89
C THR A 244 16.50 6.82 5.05
N ILE A 245 16.41 6.96 3.73
CA ILE A 245 16.31 5.81 2.81
C ILE A 245 17.49 4.86 2.99
N THR A 246 18.70 5.39 3.20
CA THR A 246 19.88 4.56 3.47
C THR A 246 19.79 3.84 4.82
N GLU A 247 19.12 4.40 5.84
CA GLU A 247 18.82 3.66 7.08
C GLU A 247 17.76 2.59 6.87
N ILE A 248 16.74 2.90 6.08
CA ILE A 248 15.71 1.94 5.70
C ILE A 248 16.34 0.77 4.91
N LEU A 249 17.32 1.06 4.05
CA LEU A 249 17.96 0.07 3.18
C LEU A 249 19.14 -0.67 3.84
N ASN A 250 19.89 -0.03 4.75
CA ASN A 250 21.10 -0.59 5.37
C ASN A 250 20.92 -0.98 6.84
N SER A 251 19.73 -0.86 7.42
CA SER A 251 19.46 -1.39 8.75
C SER A 251 19.51 -2.92 8.70
N LYS A 252 20.66 -3.50 9.01
CA LYS A 252 20.81 -4.95 9.20
C LYS A 252 20.00 -5.47 10.40
N ASP A 253 19.71 -4.57 11.34
CA ASP A 253 18.73 -4.74 12.40
C ASP A 253 17.70 -3.63 12.21
N GLY A 254 16.44 -3.97 11.90
CA GLY A 254 15.37 -3.00 11.64
C GLY A 254 15.34 -1.84 12.65
N LEU A 255 15.00 -0.65 12.17
CA LEU A 255 15.03 0.63 12.92
C LEU A 255 14.54 0.53 14.38
N HIS A 256 15.48 0.29 15.30
CA HIS A 256 15.24 0.41 16.73
C HIS A 256 15.28 1.89 17.13
N LEU A 257 14.11 2.48 17.36
CA LEU A 257 14.00 3.69 18.17
C LEU A 257 13.67 3.24 19.61
N ASN A 258 14.70 3.19 20.46
CA ASN A 258 14.52 3.17 21.90
C ASN A 258 13.84 4.49 22.31
N ALA A 259 12.51 4.47 22.39
CA ALA A 259 11.79 5.43 23.24
C ALA A 259 12.16 5.09 24.69
N GLY A 260 13.03 5.91 25.27
CA GLY A 260 13.53 5.72 26.62
C GLY A 260 12.40 5.79 27.66
N ASN A 261 12.29 4.72 28.44
CA ASN A 261 11.98 4.70 29.86
C ASN A 261 11.00 5.75 30.41
N SER A 262 9.72 5.56 30.15
CA SER A 262 8.74 5.80 31.23
C SER A 262 8.73 4.57 32.14
N ARG A 263 9.60 4.58 33.15
CA ARG A 263 9.44 3.72 34.33
C ARG A 263 8.11 4.11 34.99
N VAL A 264 7.04 3.45 34.59
CA VAL A 264 5.87 3.30 35.47
C VAL A 264 6.38 2.43 36.61
N GLN A 265 6.53 3.07 37.76
CA GLN A 265 6.81 2.42 39.02
C GLN A 265 5.65 1.46 39.29
N VAL A 266 5.88 0.17 39.04
CA VAL A 266 5.00 -0.90 39.47
C VAL A 266 5.11 -0.95 40.99
N ASN A 267 4.29 -0.15 41.66
CA ASN A 267 4.00 -0.41 43.06
C ASN A 267 3.20 -1.71 43.10
N GLY A 268 3.85 -2.73 43.64
CA GLY A 268 3.26 -4.01 43.90
C GLY A 268 1.99 -3.84 44.73
N ASN A 269 0.89 -4.34 44.17
CA ASN A 269 -0.10 -5.10 44.90
C ASN A 269 -0.70 -6.10 43.91
N GLY A 270 -0.50 -7.37 44.22
CA GLY A 270 -1.00 -8.48 43.43
C GLY A 270 -2.52 -8.52 43.41
N ALA A 271 -3.07 -8.62 42.21
CA ALA A 271 -4.25 -9.42 41.87
C ALA A 271 -4.33 -9.45 40.34
N GLY A 272 -4.40 -10.63 39.75
CA GLY A 272 -4.37 -10.83 38.30
C GLY A 272 -5.46 -10.03 37.60
N ALA A 273 -5.07 -9.03 36.81
CA ALA A 273 -5.95 -8.43 35.82
C ALA A 273 -5.98 -9.34 34.59
N LYS A 274 -6.85 -10.36 34.62
CA LYS A 274 -7.35 -10.95 33.38
C LYS A 274 -7.95 -9.80 32.58
N ALA A 275 -7.43 -9.54 31.38
CA ALA A 275 -8.11 -8.68 30.43
C ALA A 275 -9.54 -9.19 30.30
N ALA A 276 -10.52 -8.36 30.66
CA ALA A 276 -11.92 -8.74 30.56
C ALA A 276 -12.20 -9.06 29.08
N VAL A 277 -12.48 -10.33 28.80
CA VAL A 277 -13.09 -10.73 27.53
C VAL A 277 -14.39 -9.95 27.44
N VAL A 278 -14.44 -8.96 26.55
CA VAL A 278 -15.69 -8.26 26.26
C VAL A 278 -16.56 -9.27 25.50
N GLU A 279 -17.33 -10.08 26.23
CA GLU A 279 -18.41 -10.88 25.67
C GLU A 279 -19.48 -9.94 25.11
N GLN A 280 -19.31 -9.50 23.87
CA GLN A 280 -20.42 -8.94 23.12
C GLN A 280 -21.43 -10.06 22.89
N ARG A 281 -22.58 -9.97 23.58
CA ARG A 281 -23.71 -10.87 23.36
C ARG A 281 -24.24 -10.67 21.94
N THR A 282 -24.45 -11.77 21.23
CA THR A 282 -25.00 -11.74 19.87
C THR A 282 -26.50 -11.54 19.92
N ASP A 283 -26.99 -10.46 19.28
CA ASP A 283 -28.44 -10.22 19.12
C ASP A 283 -29.07 -11.17 18.09
N ILE A 284 -28.26 -11.94 17.37
CA ILE A 284 -28.68 -12.90 16.37
C ILE A 284 -29.09 -14.19 17.08
N ARG A 285 -30.39 -14.47 17.11
CA ARG A 285 -30.97 -15.65 17.76
C ARG A 285 -32.05 -16.28 16.88
N ASN A 286 -32.27 -17.59 17.06
CA ASN A 286 -33.31 -18.36 16.37
C ASN A 286 -33.22 -18.27 14.84
N LYS A 287 -31.99 -18.14 14.29
CA LYS A 287 -31.73 -18.15 12.85
C LYS A 287 -31.11 -19.47 12.42
N THR A 288 -31.37 -19.86 11.18
CA THR A 288 -30.56 -20.86 10.48
C THR A 288 -29.44 -20.15 9.73
N ILE A 289 -28.19 -20.46 10.07
CA ILE A 289 -27.00 -19.78 9.59
C ILE A 289 -26.13 -20.75 8.80
N LEU A 290 -25.97 -20.51 7.51
CA LEU A 290 -25.07 -21.27 6.65
C LEU A 290 -23.72 -20.57 6.53
N ILE A 291 -22.64 -21.26 6.89
CA ILE A 291 -21.27 -20.77 6.76
C ILE A 291 -20.54 -21.67 5.77
N THR A 292 -20.36 -21.19 4.53
CA THR A 292 -19.47 -21.86 3.58
C THR A 292 -18.02 -21.56 3.97
N GLY A 293 -17.12 -22.54 3.91
CA GLY A 293 -15.77 -22.39 4.49
C GLY A 293 -15.79 -22.48 6.01
N GLY A 294 -16.83 -23.13 6.56
CA GLY A 294 -17.12 -23.17 7.99
C GLY A 294 -16.11 -23.97 8.81
N ALA A 295 -15.32 -24.84 8.17
CA ALA A 295 -14.23 -25.56 8.84
C ALA A 295 -12.96 -24.70 8.99
N GLY A 296 -12.86 -23.62 8.20
CA GLY A 296 -11.72 -22.71 8.19
C GLY A 296 -11.58 -21.85 9.45
N PHE A 297 -10.48 -21.09 9.51
CA PHE A 297 -10.08 -20.31 10.69
C PHE A 297 -11.13 -19.27 11.13
N ILE A 298 -11.56 -18.43 10.19
CA ILE A 298 -12.54 -17.38 10.47
C ILE A 298 -13.94 -17.98 10.58
N GLY A 299 -14.29 -18.93 9.70
CA GLY A 299 -15.61 -19.56 9.66
C GLY A 299 -15.95 -20.26 10.97
N SER A 300 -15.05 -21.09 11.49
CA SER A 300 -15.26 -21.81 12.75
C SER A 300 -15.23 -20.87 13.97
N SER A 301 -14.36 -19.85 13.98
CA SER A 301 -14.33 -18.86 15.07
C SER A 301 -15.60 -18.02 15.14
N LEU A 302 -16.18 -17.63 14.01
CA LEU A 302 -17.47 -16.95 13.98
C LEU A 302 -18.61 -17.90 14.38
N ALA A 303 -18.58 -19.14 13.90
CA ALA A 303 -19.59 -20.15 14.20
C ALA A 303 -19.73 -20.38 15.71
N GLU A 304 -18.61 -20.39 16.46
CA GLU A 304 -18.62 -20.57 17.92
C GLU A 304 -19.50 -19.55 18.63
N ARG A 305 -19.47 -18.30 18.16
CA ARG A 305 -20.24 -17.19 18.74
C ARG A 305 -21.72 -17.21 18.35
N LEU A 306 -22.05 -17.96 17.31
CA LEU A 306 -23.42 -18.04 16.77
C LEU A 306 -24.14 -19.32 17.22
N ALA A 307 -23.40 -20.42 17.45
CA ALA A 307 -23.95 -21.75 17.65
C ALA A 307 -24.77 -21.93 18.94
N GLU A 308 -24.59 -21.07 19.95
CA GLU A 308 -25.31 -21.20 21.23
C GLU A 308 -26.82 -20.93 21.07
N HIS A 309 -27.19 -20.02 20.17
CA HIS A 309 -28.56 -19.50 20.05
C HIS A 309 -29.16 -19.63 18.65
N ASN A 310 -28.48 -20.32 17.75
CA ASN A 310 -28.86 -20.45 16.35
C ASN A 310 -28.62 -21.88 15.84
N GLU A 311 -29.31 -22.26 14.78
CA GLU A 311 -28.98 -23.47 14.02
C GLU A 311 -27.83 -23.13 13.07
N VAL A 312 -26.64 -23.68 13.30
CA VAL A 312 -25.46 -23.43 12.47
C VAL A 312 -25.19 -24.61 11.56
N ILE A 313 -25.09 -24.32 10.26
CA ILE A 313 -24.71 -25.26 9.20
C ILE A 313 -23.33 -24.84 8.68
N LEU A 314 -22.34 -25.70 8.87
CA LEU A 314 -20.99 -25.52 8.32
C LEU A 314 -20.90 -26.34 7.04
N PHE A 315 -20.57 -25.67 5.94
CA PHE A 315 -20.38 -26.29 4.63
C PHE A 315 -18.94 -26.10 4.17
N ASP A 316 -18.20 -27.19 4.00
CA ASP A 316 -16.78 -27.15 3.65
C ASP A 316 -16.38 -28.42 2.90
N ARG A 317 -15.29 -28.39 2.12
CA ARG A 317 -14.82 -29.56 1.35
C ARG A 317 -14.24 -30.64 2.25
N PHE A 318 -13.62 -30.23 3.37
CA PHE A 318 -12.96 -31.14 4.29
C PHE A 318 -13.09 -30.58 5.71
N PHE A 319 -13.32 -31.45 6.69
CA PHE A 319 -13.30 -31.08 8.11
C PHE A 319 -12.03 -31.53 8.83
N HIS A 320 -11.37 -32.57 8.30
CA HIS A 320 -10.12 -33.09 8.83
C HIS A 320 -8.95 -32.14 8.51
N ASP A 321 -8.00 -32.01 9.43
CA ASP A 321 -6.84 -31.11 9.34
C ASP A 321 -7.15 -29.62 9.11
N GLN A 322 -8.38 -29.20 9.39
CA GLN A 322 -8.83 -27.81 9.35
C GLN A 322 -8.86 -27.18 10.75
N PRO A 323 -8.83 -25.84 10.86
CA PRO A 323 -8.91 -25.12 12.14
C PRO A 323 -10.04 -25.57 13.07
N ILE A 324 -11.18 -26.02 12.50
CA ILE A 324 -12.31 -26.52 13.28
C ILE A 324 -11.96 -27.71 14.18
N VAL A 325 -10.94 -28.53 13.91
CA VAL A 325 -10.61 -29.66 14.80
C VAL A 325 -10.23 -29.22 16.22
N PHE A 326 -9.78 -27.97 16.36
CA PHE A 326 -9.47 -27.33 17.64
C PHE A 326 -10.64 -26.50 18.21
N SER A 327 -11.80 -26.55 17.55
CA SER A 327 -13.03 -25.91 17.99
C SER A 327 -13.87 -26.87 18.81
N PRO A 328 -14.52 -26.41 19.91
CA PRO A 328 -15.56 -27.20 20.58
C PRO A 328 -16.71 -27.59 19.64
N LEU A 329 -16.90 -26.90 18.51
CA LEU A 329 -17.94 -27.22 17.54
C LEU A 329 -17.66 -28.51 16.76
N TYR A 330 -16.40 -28.98 16.70
CA TYR A 330 -16.05 -30.17 15.94
C TYR A 330 -16.83 -31.41 16.40
N ASN A 331 -17.05 -31.54 17.71
CA ASN A 331 -17.81 -32.64 18.30
C ASN A 331 -19.22 -32.22 18.75
N ASN A 332 -19.63 -30.98 18.48
CA ASN A 332 -20.95 -30.50 18.88
C ASN A 332 -22.04 -31.11 17.97
N PRO A 333 -23.00 -31.90 18.52
CA PRO A 333 -24.07 -32.51 17.74
C PRO A 333 -25.14 -31.51 17.28
N LYS A 334 -25.20 -30.31 17.88
CA LYS A 334 -26.13 -29.25 17.49
C LYS A 334 -25.68 -28.48 16.25
N VAL A 335 -24.42 -28.64 15.83
CA VAL A 335 -23.88 -28.01 14.63
C VAL A 335 -23.89 -29.01 13.47
N ARG A 336 -24.61 -28.67 12.40
CA ARG A 336 -24.68 -29.49 11.19
C ARG A 336 -23.42 -29.25 10.37
N LYS A 337 -22.56 -30.26 10.26
CA LYS A 337 -21.35 -30.24 9.42
C LYS A 337 -21.66 -31.02 8.15
N ILE A 338 -21.58 -30.36 7.01
CA ILE A 338 -21.91 -30.94 5.71
C ILE A 338 -20.68 -30.80 4.82
N GLU A 339 -20.14 -31.95 4.41
CA GLU A 339 -19.03 -32.00 3.48
C GLU A 339 -19.55 -31.75 2.05
N GLY A 340 -18.93 -30.81 1.33
CA GLY A 340 -19.29 -30.51 -0.05
C GLY A 340 -18.51 -29.33 -0.64
N ASP A 341 -18.63 -29.16 -1.95
CA ASP A 341 -17.96 -28.10 -2.70
C ASP A 341 -18.96 -27.01 -3.09
N ILE A 342 -18.57 -25.73 -2.94
CA ILE A 342 -19.37 -24.58 -3.38
C ILE A 342 -19.53 -24.52 -4.91
N LEU A 343 -18.73 -25.28 -5.66
CA LEU A 343 -18.90 -25.45 -7.10
C LEU A 343 -20.05 -26.43 -7.45
N ASP A 344 -20.51 -27.25 -6.51
CA ASP A 344 -21.69 -28.11 -6.69
C ASP A 344 -22.98 -27.32 -6.37
N ALA A 345 -23.61 -26.82 -7.42
CA ALA A 345 -24.84 -26.05 -7.33
C ALA A 345 -26.01 -26.85 -6.71
N ASN A 346 -26.06 -28.17 -6.87
CA ASN A 346 -27.15 -28.99 -6.36
C ASN A 346 -27.02 -29.17 -4.85
N ALA A 347 -25.81 -29.49 -4.37
CA ALA A 347 -25.53 -29.60 -2.95
C ALA A 347 -25.81 -28.28 -2.22
N LEU A 348 -25.42 -27.17 -2.83
CA LEU A 348 -25.57 -25.83 -2.26
C LEU A 348 -27.02 -25.33 -2.26
N GLY A 349 -27.79 -25.60 -3.31
CA GLY A 349 -29.12 -25.06 -3.52
C GLY A 349 -30.08 -25.35 -2.37
N SER A 350 -30.19 -26.62 -1.96
CA SER A 350 -31.10 -27.01 -0.88
C SER A 350 -30.72 -26.41 0.48
N LEU A 351 -29.42 -26.24 0.75
CA LEU A 351 -28.90 -25.67 1.99
C LEU A 351 -29.11 -24.16 2.06
N ALA A 352 -28.79 -23.46 0.96
CA ALA A 352 -28.93 -22.01 0.87
C ALA A 352 -30.38 -21.54 1.07
N GLN A 353 -31.35 -22.33 0.61
CA GLN A 353 -32.78 -22.03 0.73
C GLN A 353 -33.32 -22.18 2.17
N GLN A 354 -32.63 -22.92 3.04
CA GLN A 354 -33.01 -23.07 4.45
C GLN A 354 -32.52 -21.89 5.30
N ALA A 355 -31.48 -21.18 4.87
CA ALA A 355 -30.75 -20.22 5.70
C ALA A 355 -31.41 -18.84 5.74
N ASN A 356 -31.45 -18.25 6.94
CA ASN A 356 -31.75 -16.84 7.13
C ASN A 356 -30.51 -15.97 6.90
N ILE A 357 -29.34 -16.48 7.30
CA ILE A 357 -28.06 -15.78 7.19
C ILE A 357 -27.09 -16.69 6.48
N VAL A 358 -26.39 -16.17 5.47
CA VAL A 358 -25.30 -16.87 4.81
C VAL A 358 -24.01 -16.08 4.96
N VAL A 359 -22.99 -16.73 5.51
CA VAL A 359 -21.62 -16.21 5.59
C VAL A 359 -20.76 -16.96 4.58
N HIS A 360 -20.36 -16.27 3.51
CA HIS A 360 -19.54 -16.86 2.47
C HIS A 360 -18.04 -16.65 2.76
N ALA A 361 -17.46 -17.55 3.57
CA ALA A 361 -16.04 -17.56 3.93
C ALA A 361 -15.21 -18.58 3.12
N ALA A 362 -15.83 -19.42 2.28
CA ALA A 362 -15.14 -20.39 1.45
C ALA A 362 -14.24 -19.69 0.42
N ALA A 363 -12.95 -20.02 0.43
CA ALA A 363 -12.00 -19.52 -0.55
C ALA A 363 -10.70 -20.35 -0.54
N ILE A 364 -10.01 -20.37 -1.67
CA ILE A 364 -8.59 -20.69 -1.72
C ILE A 364 -7.82 -19.42 -1.34
N VAL A 365 -6.97 -19.55 -0.33
CA VAL A 365 -6.15 -18.49 0.25
C VAL A 365 -4.70 -18.96 0.42
N GLY A 366 -3.80 -18.01 0.68
CA GLY A 366 -2.38 -18.27 0.90
C GLY A 366 -1.58 -18.13 -0.39
N VAL A 367 -0.56 -17.27 -0.35
CA VAL A 367 0.12 -16.80 -1.57
C VAL A 367 0.76 -17.95 -2.35
N GLY A 368 1.44 -18.87 -1.67
CA GLY A 368 2.03 -20.04 -2.31
C GLY A 368 1.00 -20.87 -3.07
N ARG A 369 -0.17 -21.15 -2.45
CA ARG A 369 -1.23 -21.93 -3.09
C ARG A 369 -1.88 -21.19 -4.26
N VAL A 370 -2.10 -19.88 -4.11
CA VAL A 370 -2.64 -19.03 -5.18
C VAL A 370 -1.72 -19.01 -6.40
N CYS A 371 -0.40 -18.89 -6.18
CA CYS A 371 0.58 -18.91 -7.26
C CYS A 371 0.69 -20.30 -7.92
N SER A 372 0.60 -21.39 -7.14
CA SER A 372 0.65 -22.75 -7.68
C SER A 372 -0.62 -23.19 -8.39
N TYR A 373 -1.79 -22.68 -7.98
CA TYR A 373 -3.10 -23.09 -8.50
C TYR A 373 -4.01 -21.89 -8.84
N PRO A 374 -3.60 -21.00 -9.76
CA PRO A 374 -4.34 -19.78 -10.07
C PRO A 374 -5.70 -20.05 -10.73
N ARG A 375 -5.81 -21.12 -11.53
CA ARG A 375 -7.10 -21.55 -12.12
C ARG A 375 -8.09 -21.96 -11.03
N GLU A 376 -7.71 -22.90 -10.16
CA GLU A 376 -8.57 -23.37 -9.06
C GLU A 376 -8.96 -22.19 -8.15
N THR A 377 -8.03 -21.25 -7.94
CA THR A 377 -8.28 -20.03 -7.17
C THR A 377 -9.38 -19.17 -7.80
N LEU A 378 -9.31 -18.91 -9.11
CA LEU A 378 -10.34 -18.15 -9.82
C LEU A 378 -11.69 -18.88 -9.81
N GLU A 379 -11.69 -20.18 -10.12
CA GLU A 379 -12.91 -21.01 -10.13
C GLU A 379 -13.56 -21.02 -8.75
N THR A 380 -12.83 -21.38 -7.70
CA THR A 380 -13.37 -21.46 -6.34
C THR A 380 -13.84 -20.07 -5.85
N ASN A 381 -13.01 -19.05 -5.98
CA ASN A 381 -13.28 -17.76 -5.32
C ASN A 381 -14.28 -16.88 -6.06
N PHE A 382 -14.39 -17.00 -7.40
CA PHE A 382 -15.33 -16.24 -8.20
C PHE A 382 -16.53 -17.09 -8.64
N VAL A 383 -16.31 -18.24 -9.28
CA VAL A 383 -17.43 -19.09 -9.74
C VAL A 383 -18.17 -19.69 -8.54
N GLY A 384 -17.46 -20.12 -7.49
CA GLY A 384 -18.10 -20.57 -6.25
C GLY A 384 -18.97 -19.48 -5.60
N ALA A 385 -18.48 -18.24 -5.54
CA ALA A 385 -19.27 -17.12 -5.05
C ALA A 385 -20.53 -16.88 -5.91
N LEU A 386 -20.41 -16.96 -7.24
CA LEU A 386 -21.53 -16.87 -8.17
C LEU A 386 -22.58 -17.98 -7.91
N GLN A 387 -22.15 -19.21 -7.65
CA GLN A 387 -23.08 -20.31 -7.35
C GLN A 387 -23.86 -20.06 -6.06
N VAL A 388 -23.19 -19.57 -5.02
CA VAL A 388 -23.86 -19.18 -3.76
C VAL A 388 -24.89 -18.09 -3.99
N LEU A 389 -24.54 -17.05 -4.75
CA LEU A 389 -25.46 -15.96 -5.09
C LEU A 389 -26.68 -16.46 -5.86
N LYS A 390 -26.48 -17.31 -6.88
CA LYS A 390 -27.58 -17.93 -7.64
C LYS A 390 -28.47 -18.80 -6.76
N ALA A 391 -27.88 -19.58 -5.86
CA ALA A 391 -28.62 -20.41 -4.92
C ALA A 391 -29.46 -19.58 -3.94
N LEU A 392 -29.04 -18.34 -3.65
CA LEU A 392 -29.71 -17.42 -2.72
C LEU A 392 -30.72 -16.50 -3.38
N GLU A 393 -30.60 -16.23 -4.67
CA GLU A 393 -31.47 -15.30 -5.42
C GLU A 393 -32.96 -15.60 -5.24
N LYS A 394 -33.32 -16.88 -5.10
CA LYS A 394 -34.71 -17.34 -4.90
C LYS A 394 -35.10 -17.57 -3.44
N SER A 395 -34.20 -17.31 -2.48
CA SER A 395 -34.44 -17.60 -1.06
C SER A 395 -35.37 -16.56 -0.43
N PRO A 396 -36.60 -16.92 -0.03
CA PRO A 396 -37.54 -15.98 0.56
C PRO A 396 -37.20 -15.64 2.02
N ARG A 397 -36.27 -16.37 2.64
CA ARG A 397 -35.92 -16.26 4.06
C ARG A 397 -34.62 -15.50 4.30
N LEU A 398 -33.89 -15.14 3.25
CA LEU A 398 -32.58 -14.52 3.37
C LEU A 398 -32.70 -13.11 3.96
N GLU A 399 -32.13 -12.93 5.14
CA GLU A 399 -32.06 -11.66 5.87
C GLU A 399 -30.66 -11.03 5.75
N ARG A 400 -29.63 -11.84 5.47
CA ARG A 400 -28.24 -11.38 5.36
C ARG A 400 -27.36 -12.30 4.54
N PHE A 401 -26.59 -11.72 3.62
CA PHE A 401 -25.49 -12.38 2.93
C PHE A 401 -24.18 -11.64 3.18
N LEU A 402 -23.25 -12.24 3.92
CA LEU A 402 -21.94 -11.67 4.20
C LEU A 402 -20.89 -12.26 3.27
N TYR A 403 -20.31 -11.44 2.40
CA TYR A 403 -19.26 -11.81 1.45
C TYR A 403 -17.87 -11.45 1.96
N PHE A 404 -16.95 -12.42 1.95
CA PHE A 404 -15.54 -12.18 2.23
C PHE A 404 -14.76 -11.78 0.99
N SER A 405 -14.34 -10.53 0.94
CA SER A 405 -13.32 -10.02 0.02
C SER A 405 -11.94 -10.01 0.68
N THR A 406 -11.07 -9.06 0.30
CA THR A 406 -9.70 -8.93 0.80
C THR A 406 -9.19 -7.51 0.66
N SER A 407 -8.27 -7.08 1.53
CA SER A 407 -7.58 -5.81 1.32
C SER A 407 -6.58 -5.79 0.16
N GLU A 408 -6.29 -6.94 -0.45
CA GLU A 408 -5.43 -7.02 -1.64
C GLU A 408 -6.05 -6.37 -2.88
N VAL A 409 -7.35 -6.04 -2.86
CA VAL A 409 -8.03 -5.30 -3.94
C VAL A 409 -7.52 -3.87 -4.11
N PHE A 410 -6.85 -3.32 -3.09
CA PHE A 410 -6.23 -1.98 -3.15
C PHE A 410 -4.79 -2.01 -3.70
N GLY A 411 -4.23 -3.20 -3.90
CA GLY A 411 -2.94 -3.38 -4.57
C GLY A 411 -1.74 -3.24 -3.64
N VAL A 412 -0.60 -2.88 -4.23
CA VAL A 412 0.71 -2.92 -3.58
C VAL A 412 0.84 -1.92 -2.41
N ASN A 413 0.20 -0.77 -2.51
CA ASN A 413 0.34 0.32 -1.53
C ASN A 413 -1.03 0.77 -1.00
N SER A 414 -1.42 0.20 0.13
CA SER A 414 -2.74 0.42 0.73
C SER A 414 -2.60 1.08 2.10
N PHE A 415 -2.20 2.36 2.14
CA PHE A 415 -2.05 3.11 3.39
C PHE A 415 -3.32 3.90 3.75
N ARG A 416 -3.93 3.58 4.89
CA ARG A 416 -5.16 4.21 5.41
C ARG A 416 -6.28 4.29 4.36
N VAL A 417 -6.44 3.23 3.58
CA VAL A 417 -7.43 3.17 2.50
C VAL A 417 -8.85 3.12 3.06
N HIS A 418 -9.75 3.86 2.42
CA HIS A 418 -11.19 3.88 2.68
C HIS A 418 -11.90 2.92 1.71
N GLU A 419 -13.16 2.59 1.97
CA GLU A 419 -13.89 1.61 1.14
C GLU A 419 -14.17 2.10 -0.29
N ASP A 420 -14.21 3.41 -0.49
CA ASP A 420 -14.36 4.10 -1.78
C ASP A 420 -13.01 4.38 -2.48
N THR A 421 -11.89 4.02 -1.86
CA THR A 421 -10.57 4.15 -2.48
C THR A 421 -10.52 3.31 -3.76
N PRO A 422 -10.06 3.86 -4.90
CA PRO A 422 -9.97 3.11 -6.14
C PRO A 422 -9.15 1.82 -5.96
N THR A 423 -9.72 0.71 -6.41
CA THR A 423 -9.06 -0.60 -6.40
C THR A 423 -7.96 -0.63 -7.45
N ALA A 424 -6.83 -1.23 -7.10
CA ALA A 424 -5.69 -1.41 -7.99
C ALA A 424 -5.15 -2.83 -7.82
N VAL A 425 -4.98 -3.55 -8.91
CA VAL A 425 -4.50 -4.93 -8.92
C VAL A 425 -3.40 -5.04 -9.96
N GLY A 426 -2.43 -5.92 -9.73
CA GLY A 426 -1.27 -6.03 -10.60
C GLY A 426 -1.57 -6.69 -11.96
N SER A 427 -0.50 -6.95 -12.71
CA SER A 427 -0.59 -7.51 -14.07
C SER A 427 -1.27 -8.88 -14.09
N ALA A 428 -2.08 -9.15 -15.12
CA ALA A 428 -2.65 -10.47 -15.38
C ALA A 428 -1.58 -11.55 -15.70
N ALA A 429 -0.36 -11.12 -16.07
CA ALA A 429 0.77 -12.03 -16.28
C ALA A 429 1.29 -12.64 -14.97
N GLU A 430 0.94 -12.08 -13.82
CA GLU A 430 1.43 -12.47 -12.50
C GLU A 430 0.34 -13.24 -11.73
N ALA A 431 0.52 -14.55 -11.57
CA ALA A 431 -0.46 -15.45 -10.97
C ALA A 431 -0.91 -15.03 -9.55
N ARG A 432 -0.03 -14.32 -8.81
CA ARG A 432 -0.28 -13.75 -7.48
C ARG A 432 -1.59 -12.97 -7.38
N TRP A 433 -1.93 -12.22 -8.44
CA TRP A 433 -3.08 -11.30 -8.43
C TRP A 433 -4.42 -12.00 -8.73
N SER A 434 -4.41 -13.27 -9.12
CA SER A 434 -5.63 -14.05 -9.37
C SER A 434 -6.59 -14.06 -8.17
N TYR A 435 -6.05 -14.14 -6.95
CA TYR A 435 -6.82 -14.06 -5.71
C TYR A 435 -7.53 -12.71 -5.55
N ALA A 436 -6.78 -11.61 -5.65
CA ALA A 436 -7.32 -10.25 -5.51
C ALA A 436 -8.35 -9.95 -6.62
N ILE A 437 -8.08 -10.38 -7.85
CA ILE A 437 -8.99 -10.26 -8.99
C ILE A 437 -10.31 -11.02 -8.74
N ALA A 438 -10.25 -12.28 -8.30
CA ALA A 438 -11.45 -13.06 -8.03
C ALA A 438 -12.31 -12.41 -6.94
N LYS A 439 -11.68 -11.91 -5.87
CA LYS A 439 -12.37 -11.22 -4.79
C LYS A 439 -13.00 -9.90 -5.24
N LEU A 440 -12.27 -9.09 -6.02
CA LEU A 440 -12.78 -7.84 -6.59
C LEU A 440 -13.96 -8.09 -7.56
N ALA A 441 -13.83 -9.08 -8.44
CA ALA A 441 -14.93 -9.47 -9.33
C ALA A 441 -16.16 -9.94 -8.54
N GLY A 442 -15.94 -10.69 -7.45
CA GLY A 442 -16.98 -11.09 -6.52
C GLY A 442 -17.66 -9.91 -5.84
N GLU A 443 -16.92 -8.88 -5.39
CA GLU A 443 -17.54 -7.66 -4.84
C GLU A 443 -18.49 -6.99 -5.84
N HIS A 444 -18.05 -6.79 -7.08
CA HIS A 444 -18.89 -6.20 -8.12
C HIS A 444 -20.14 -7.03 -8.38
N LEU A 445 -20.01 -8.36 -8.39
CA LEU A 445 -21.13 -9.27 -8.55
C LEU A 445 -22.12 -9.16 -7.38
N VAL A 446 -21.64 -9.19 -6.14
CA VAL A 446 -22.46 -9.04 -4.93
C VAL A 446 -23.22 -7.70 -4.94
N LYS A 447 -22.56 -6.61 -5.32
CA LYS A 447 -23.22 -5.30 -5.48
C LYS A 447 -24.26 -5.30 -6.60
N ALA A 448 -24.03 -6.01 -7.69
CA ALA A 448 -25.01 -6.14 -8.77
C ALA A 448 -26.27 -6.86 -8.27
N TYR A 449 -26.13 -7.97 -7.55
CA TYR A 449 -27.26 -8.69 -6.93
C TYR A 449 -28.03 -7.81 -5.94
N HIS A 450 -27.33 -7.01 -5.13
CA HIS A 450 -27.99 -6.06 -4.24
C HIS A 450 -28.81 -5.01 -5.00
N ARG A 451 -28.22 -4.39 -6.03
CA ARG A 451 -28.88 -3.33 -6.83
C ARG A 451 -30.05 -3.85 -7.66
N GLN A 452 -29.95 -5.06 -8.20
CA GLN A 452 -30.94 -5.61 -9.14
C GLN A 452 -32.01 -6.45 -8.45
N ALA A 453 -31.63 -7.29 -7.48
CA ALA A 453 -32.52 -8.22 -6.81
C ALA A 453 -32.84 -7.83 -5.35
N GLY A 454 -32.31 -6.69 -4.86
CA GLY A 454 -32.54 -6.23 -3.49
C GLY A 454 -31.90 -7.12 -2.42
N MET A 455 -30.97 -8.02 -2.81
CA MET A 455 -30.41 -9.00 -1.89
C MET A 455 -29.70 -8.33 -0.71
N PRO A 456 -29.89 -8.75 0.55
CA PRO A 456 -29.37 -8.04 1.73
C PRO A 456 -27.88 -8.35 1.96
N VAL A 457 -27.02 -7.84 1.08
CA VAL A 457 -25.57 -8.15 1.08
C VAL A 457 -24.79 -7.25 2.02
N VAL A 458 -23.68 -7.77 2.55
CA VAL A 458 -22.64 -7.01 3.24
C VAL A 458 -21.30 -7.58 2.79
N THR A 459 -20.31 -6.72 2.59
CA THR A 459 -18.97 -7.14 2.17
C THR A 459 -17.94 -6.76 3.22
N VAL A 460 -17.07 -7.69 3.58
CA VAL A 460 -15.92 -7.45 4.47
C VAL A 460 -14.61 -7.60 3.72
N ARG A 461 -13.68 -6.67 3.93
CA ARG A 461 -12.30 -6.69 3.43
C ARG A 461 -11.34 -6.86 4.61
N PRO A 462 -10.89 -8.09 4.91
CA PRO A 462 -9.98 -8.34 6.02
C PRO A 462 -8.57 -7.80 5.76
N PHE A 463 -7.98 -7.15 6.77
CA PHE A 463 -6.58 -6.77 6.86
C PHE A 463 -5.88 -7.65 7.91
N ASN A 464 -5.06 -8.59 7.42
CA ASN A 464 -4.16 -9.46 8.19
C ASN A 464 -4.75 -10.00 9.51
N VAL A 465 -5.82 -10.80 9.41
CA VAL A 465 -6.45 -11.45 10.58
C VAL A 465 -5.57 -12.59 11.09
N PHE A 466 -5.27 -12.63 12.37
CA PHE A 466 -4.46 -13.69 13.00
C PHE A 466 -5.01 -14.08 14.38
N GLY A 467 -4.57 -15.22 14.89
CA GLY A 467 -5.04 -15.73 16.18
C GLY A 467 -4.77 -17.24 16.34
N PRO A 468 -5.09 -17.79 17.51
CA PRO A 468 -5.13 -19.23 17.78
C PRO A 468 -5.85 -20.03 16.68
N ARG A 469 -5.44 -21.28 16.45
CA ARG A 469 -6.08 -22.23 15.49
C ARG A 469 -5.92 -21.89 14.01
N ARG A 470 -5.32 -20.77 13.65
CA ARG A 470 -5.03 -20.48 12.24
C ARG A 470 -3.98 -21.48 11.74
N LEU A 471 -4.37 -22.32 10.79
CA LEU A 471 -3.48 -23.29 10.14
C LEU A 471 -3.07 -22.81 8.75
N GLY A 472 -1.89 -23.23 8.30
CA GLY A 472 -1.41 -23.05 6.93
C GLY A 472 -0.09 -22.29 6.85
N ALA A 473 0.28 -21.86 5.64
CA ALA A 473 1.49 -21.09 5.41
C ALA A 473 1.21 -19.58 5.54
N HIS A 474 1.42 -19.02 6.74
CA HIS A 474 1.38 -17.57 7.01
C HIS A 474 2.46 -17.17 8.01
N ALA A 475 2.87 -15.89 7.94
CA ALA A 475 4.02 -15.36 8.67
C ALA A 475 3.98 -15.66 10.18
N VAL A 476 2.87 -15.36 10.87
CA VAL A 476 2.76 -15.61 12.33
C VAL A 476 3.00 -17.07 12.70
N GLN A 477 2.38 -18.03 11.99
CA GLN A 477 2.61 -19.46 12.26
C GLN A 477 4.06 -19.85 11.95
N ALA A 478 4.58 -19.44 10.79
CA ALA A 478 5.94 -19.78 10.39
C ALA A 478 6.97 -19.26 11.41
N PHE A 479 6.82 -18.01 11.85
CA PHE A 479 7.74 -17.37 12.78
C PHE A 479 7.67 -18.04 14.15
N VAL A 480 6.47 -18.30 14.66
CA VAL A 480 6.29 -18.95 15.97
C VAL A 480 6.84 -20.36 15.93
N LEU A 481 6.47 -21.17 14.94
CA LEU A 481 6.91 -22.57 14.87
C LEU A 481 8.42 -22.69 14.63
N ASN A 482 9.01 -21.89 13.75
CA ASN A 482 10.47 -21.92 13.53
C ASN A 482 11.22 -21.51 14.79
N SER A 483 10.76 -20.45 15.45
CA SER A 483 11.32 -20.00 16.72
C SER A 483 11.26 -21.08 17.80
N LEU A 484 10.11 -21.73 18.00
CA LEU A 484 9.94 -22.80 18.97
C LEU A 484 10.83 -24.01 18.70
N ARG A 485 11.07 -24.31 17.42
CA ARG A 485 11.95 -25.40 16.95
C ARG A 485 13.44 -25.05 16.99
N GLY A 486 13.80 -23.81 17.30
CA GLY A 486 15.21 -23.39 17.27
C GLY A 486 15.78 -23.25 15.85
N ILE A 487 14.93 -23.07 14.83
CA ILE A 487 15.33 -22.92 13.42
C ILE A 487 15.23 -21.43 13.05
N PRO A 488 16.10 -20.91 12.17
CA PRO A 488 16.01 -19.52 11.71
C PRO A 488 14.61 -19.13 11.22
N ILE A 489 14.19 -17.91 11.55
CA ILE A 489 12.98 -17.30 11.00
C ILE A 489 13.32 -16.75 9.62
N GLU A 490 12.63 -17.23 8.58
CA GLU A 490 12.76 -16.67 7.23
C GLU A 490 11.77 -15.53 7.03
N VAL A 491 12.27 -14.36 6.64
CA VAL A 491 11.48 -13.18 6.27
C VAL A 491 11.68 -12.93 4.78
N HIS A 492 10.60 -12.97 4.00
CA HIS A 492 10.68 -12.72 2.56
C HIS A 492 10.83 -11.23 2.25
N GLY A 493 11.72 -10.90 1.32
CA GLY A 493 12.16 -9.53 1.03
C GLY A 493 13.08 -8.98 2.12
N ASP A 494 13.10 -7.66 2.25
CA ASP A 494 13.91 -6.96 3.26
C ASP A 494 13.21 -6.84 4.63
N GLY A 495 11.98 -7.37 4.74
CA GLY A 495 11.18 -7.33 5.96
C GLY A 495 10.53 -5.98 6.26
N SER A 496 10.71 -4.97 5.39
CA SER A 496 10.18 -3.60 5.58
C SER A 496 8.68 -3.49 5.26
N GLN A 497 8.06 -4.55 4.73
CA GLN A 497 6.65 -4.52 4.36
C GLN A 497 5.78 -4.29 5.59
N ILE A 498 4.81 -3.39 5.47
CA ILE A 498 3.97 -2.91 6.56
C ILE A 498 2.63 -3.64 6.53
N ARG A 499 2.21 -4.17 7.69
CA ARG A 499 0.91 -4.82 7.87
C ARG A 499 0.23 -4.31 9.14
N SER A 500 -1.09 -4.14 9.04
CA SER A 500 -1.99 -3.89 10.17
C SER A 500 -2.60 -5.22 10.63
N TRP A 501 -2.22 -5.69 11.81
CA TRP A 501 -2.58 -7.03 12.32
C TRP A 501 -3.84 -7.00 13.17
N CYS A 502 -4.87 -7.74 12.75
CA CYS A 502 -6.16 -7.79 13.43
C CYS A 502 -6.34 -9.12 14.16
N TYR A 503 -6.59 -9.08 15.47
CA TYR A 503 -6.83 -10.29 16.23
C TYR A 503 -8.20 -10.90 15.87
N ILE A 504 -8.29 -12.23 15.84
CA ILE A 504 -9.49 -12.95 15.39
C ILE A 504 -10.75 -12.58 16.17
N GLU A 505 -10.62 -12.27 17.45
CA GLU A 505 -11.77 -11.88 18.25
C GLU A 505 -12.31 -10.50 17.89
N ASP A 506 -11.43 -9.52 17.69
CA ASP A 506 -11.78 -8.20 17.16
C ASP A 506 -12.43 -8.34 15.79
N PHE A 507 -11.87 -9.20 14.95
CA PHE A 507 -12.41 -9.43 13.61
C PHE A 507 -13.81 -10.04 13.68
N CYS A 508 -14.03 -11.06 14.52
CA CYS A 508 -15.35 -11.67 14.68
C CYS A 508 -16.38 -10.72 15.31
N ASN A 509 -15.98 -9.80 16.20
CA ASN A 509 -16.87 -8.74 16.71
C ASN A 509 -17.41 -7.89 15.56
N ALA A 510 -16.54 -7.44 14.64
CA ALA A 510 -16.98 -6.68 13.47
C ALA A 510 -17.98 -7.46 12.60
N LEU A 511 -17.74 -8.76 12.38
CA LEU A 511 -18.65 -9.60 11.59
C LEU A 511 -20.03 -9.72 12.24
N LEU A 512 -20.09 -9.87 13.57
CA LEU A 512 -21.36 -9.92 14.30
C LEU A 512 -22.15 -8.62 14.13
N GLU A 513 -21.50 -7.46 14.23
CA GLU A 513 -22.13 -6.16 13.98
C GLU A 513 -22.63 -6.02 12.54
N MET A 514 -21.86 -6.50 11.55
CA MET A 514 -22.29 -6.52 10.14
C MET A 514 -23.52 -7.40 9.91
N LEU A 515 -23.60 -8.52 10.62
CA LEU A 515 -24.73 -9.44 10.52
C LEU A 515 -25.99 -8.91 11.22
N ALA A 516 -25.83 -8.21 12.34
CA ALA A 516 -26.94 -7.71 13.15
C ALA A 516 -27.53 -6.38 12.65
N ARG A 517 -26.69 -5.45 12.19
CA ARG A 517 -27.13 -4.06 11.92
C ARG A 517 -27.85 -3.92 10.58
N PRO A 518 -29.06 -3.33 10.53
CA PRO A 518 -29.72 -3.04 9.26
C PRO A 518 -28.94 -2.09 8.35
N ARG A 519 -28.24 -1.09 8.93
CA ARG A 519 -27.44 -0.11 8.18
C ARG A 519 -26.19 -0.70 7.49
N ALA A 520 -25.83 -1.94 7.79
CA ALA A 520 -24.73 -2.62 7.12
C ALA A 520 -25.12 -3.14 5.72
N ILE A 521 -26.43 -3.31 5.45
CA ILE A 521 -26.91 -3.84 4.17
C ILE A 521 -26.51 -2.89 3.04
N GLY A 522 -25.95 -3.46 1.97
CA GLY A 522 -25.47 -2.73 0.81
C GLY A 522 -24.07 -2.13 0.97
N GLU A 523 -23.46 -2.25 2.15
CA GLU A 523 -22.17 -1.63 2.47
C GLU A 523 -20.98 -2.59 2.35
N ASP A 524 -19.81 -2.00 2.16
CA ASP A 524 -18.49 -2.64 2.29
C ASP A 524 -17.79 -2.12 3.54
N PHE A 525 -16.98 -2.95 4.18
CA PHE A 525 -16.20 -2.58 5.36
C PHE A 525 -14.76 -3.10 5.30
N ASN A 526 -13.81 -2.19 5.45
CA ASN A 526 -12.43 -2.50 5.74
C ASN A 526 -12.31 -2.84 7.24
N ILE A 527 -11.85 -4.05 7.57
CA ILE A 527 -11.66 -4.45 8.97
C ILE A 527 -10.21 -4.90 9.17
N GLY A 528 -9.54 -4.23 10.12
CA GLY A 528 -8.20 -4.53 10.57
C GLY A 528 -7.95 -3.88 11.94
N ASN A 529 -6.70 -3.64 12.29
CA ASN A 529 -6.37 -2.82 13.46
C ASN A 529 -5.21 -1.86 13.14
N PRO A 530 -5.48 -0.61 12.74
CA PRO A 530 -4.45 0.34 12.33
C PRO A 530 -3.52 0.73 13.49
N LYS A 531 -3.91 0.49 14.76
CA LYS A 531 -3.05 0.67 15.93
C LYS A 531 -1.97 -0.43 16.02
N ASN A 532 -2.25 -1.60 15.46
CA ASN A 532 -1.34 -2.76 15.41
C ASN A 532 -0.58 -2.82 14.07
N THR A 533 -0.02 -1.68 13.64
CA THR A 533 0.70 -1.57 12.37
C THR A 533 2.20 -1.64 12.61
N ILE A 534 2.84 -2.70 12.09
CA ILE A 534 4.29 -2.92 12.18
C ILE A 534 4.82 -3.53 10.88
N THR A 535 6.14 -3.54 10.74
CA THR A 535 6.84 -4.26 9.68
C THR A 535 6.84 -5.78 9.91
N ILE A 536 7.10 -6.57 8.86
CA ILE A 536 7.26 -8.01 9.00
C ILE A 536 8.49 -8.35 9.86
N TYR A 537 9.56 -7.56 9.77
CA TYR A 537 10.75 -7.75 10.59
C TYR A 537 10.46 -7.53 12.09
N GLU A 538 9.74 -6.46 12.44
CA GLU A 538 9.30 -6.22 13.82
C GLU A 538 8.39 -7.33 14.34
N LEU A 539 7.54 -7.91 13.49
CA LEU A 539 6.72 -9.05 13.86
C LEU A 539 7.59 -10.27 14.22
N ALA A 540 8.60 -10.58 13.39
CA ALA A 540 9.52 -11.68 13.67
C ALA A 540 10.26 -11.47 15.01
N ARG A 541 10.75 -10.25 15.26
CA ARG A 541 11.39 -9.90 16.53
C ARG A 541 10.45 -10.04 17.73
N MET A 542 9.21 -9.55 17.62
CA MET A 542 8.23 -9.70 18.70
C MET A 542 7.93 -11.16 18.99
N VAL A 543 7.86 -12.01 17.95
CA VAL A 543 7.70 -13.46 18.14
C VAL A 543 8.88 -14.07 18.90
N LEU A 544 10.13 -13.72 18.57
CA LEU A 544 11.31 -14.20 19.31
C LEU A 544 11.28 -13.82 20.80
N GLU A 545 10.86 -12.59 21.10
CA GLU A 545 10.70 -12.11 22.47
C GLU A 545 9.62 -12.92 23.23
N LEU A 546 8.51 -13.27 22.58
CA LEU A 546 7.39 -14.01 23.19
C LEU A 546 7.64 -15.53 23.31
N THR A 547 8.47 -16.09 22.44
CA THR A 547 8.91 -17.49 22.54
C THR A 547 10.08 -17.66 23.50
N GLY A 548 10.81 -16.59 23.82
CA GLY A 548 12.01 -16.63 24.66
C GLY A 548 13.17 -17.35 23.97
N ARG A 549 13.28 -17.22 22.65
CA ARG A 549 14.29 -17.90 21.82
C ARG A 549 15.14 -16.89 21.07
N GLU A 550 16.42 -17.22 20.91
CA GLU A 550 17.36 -16.43 20.12
C GLU A 550 17.77 -17.25 18.90
N VAL A 551 16.99 -17.15 17.82
CA VAL A 551 17.32 -17.72 16.51
C VAL A 551 17.54 -16.61 15.50
N PRO A 552 18.39 -16.81 14.47
CA PRO A 552 18.60 -15.81 13.43
C PRO A 552 17.30 -15.48 12.67
N ILE A 553 17.13 -14.21 12.32
CA ILE A 553 16.17 -13.79 11.29
C ILE A 553 16.95 -13.71 9.97
N VAL A 554 16.55 -14.51 8.99
CA VAL A 554 17.19 -14.60 7.67
C VAL A 554 16.27 -13.93 6.65
N LEU A 555 16.78 -12.91 5.98
CA LEU A 555 16.09 -12.26 4.88
C LEU A 555 16.29 -13.10 3.61
N THR A 556 15.20 -13.49 2.95
CA THR A 556 15.21 -14.30 1.73
C THR A 556 14.55 -13.56 0.58
N GLU A 557 14.89 -13.89 -0.67
CA GLU A 557 14.18 -13.31 -1.81
C GLU A 557 12.73 -13.77 -1.83
N SER A 558 11.80 -12.84 -2.10
CA SER A 558 10.39 -13.20 -2.28
C SER A 558 10.19 -13.85 -3.65
N PRO A 559 9.62 -15.07 -3.72
CA PRO A 559 9.43 -15.77 -5.00
C PRO A 559 8.28 -15.19 -5.85
N TYR A 560 7.58 -14.18 -5.34
CA TYR A 560 6.47 -13.49 -6.02
C TYR A 560 6.42 -12.02 -5.59
N PRO A 561 5.81 -11.13 -6.40
CA PRO A 561 5.53 -9.76 -6.00
C PRO A 561 4.70 -9.71 -4.71
N ASP A 562 5.21 -9.01 -3.69
CA ASP A 562 4.47 -8.80 -2.45
C ASP A 562 3.75 -7.45 -2.45
N ILE A 563 2.83 -7.29 -1.51
CA ILE A 563 2.18 -6.03 -1.21
C ILE A 563 3.08 -5.29 -0.21
N GLU A 564 3.42 -4.04 -0.43
CA GLU A 564 4.32 -3.31 0.47
C GLU A 564 3.60 -2.81 1.71
N ILE A 565 2.41 -2.21 1.56
CA ILE A 565 1.69 -1.58 2.68
C ILE A 565 0.23 -2.04 2.71
N ARG A 566 -0.24 -2.48 3.90
CA ARG A 566 -1.65 -2.82 4.17
C ARG A 566 -2.12 -2.24 5.50
N VAL A 567 -2.75 -1.07 5.44
CA VAL A 567 -3.30 -0.36 6.60
C VAL A 567 -4.70 0.16 6.25
N PRO A 568 -5.77 -0.25 6.95
CA PRO A 568 -7.11 0.23 6.69
C PRO A 568 -7.37 1.59 7.35
N SER A 569 -8.31 2.35 6.79
CA SER A 569 -9.15 3.26 7.57
C SER A 569 -10.34 2.49 8.15
N LEU A 570 -10.69 2.74 9.41
CA LEU A 570 -11.85 2.12 10.09
C LEU A 570 -12.99 3.13 10.35
N GLU A 571 -12.94 4.32 9.75
CA GLU A 571 -13.91 5.39 10.00
C GLU A 571 -15.35 4.95 9.71
N LYS A 572 -15.56 4.25 8.58
CA LYS A 572 -16.88 3.74 8.21
C LYS A 572 -17.38 2.65 9.16
N ALA A 573 -16.51 1.72 9.55
CA ALA A 573 -16.85 0.69 10.52
C ALA A 573 -17.23 1.31 11.87
N LYS A 574 -16.51 2.34 12.34
CA LYS A 574 -16.89 3.09 13.54
C LYS A 574 -18.25 3.78 13.38
N GLN A 575 -18.49 4.46 12.26
CA GLN A 575 -19.72 5.24 12.05
C GLN A 575 -20.97 4.39 11.90
N ILE A 576 -20.89 3.26 11.17
CA ILE A 576 -22.05 2.43 10.84
C ILE A 576 -22.21 1.27 11.83
N LEU A 577 -21.09 0.64 12.21
CA LEU A 577 -21.07 -0.55 13.04
C LEU A 577 -20.78 -0.27 14.51
N ASP A 578 -20.41 0.96 14.88
CA ASP A 578 -19.92 1.30 16.23
C ASP A 578 -18.75 0.38 16.65
N TYR A 579 -17.92 0.01 15.67
CA TYR A 579 -16.84 -0.94 15.85
C TYR A 579 -15.49 -0.24 16.02
N GLU A 580 -14.75 -0.64 17.04
CA GLU A 580 -13.31 -0.40 17.18
C GLU A 580 -12.60 -1.68 17.66
N PRO A 581 -11.38 -1.98 17.16
CA PRO A 581 -10.59 -3.08 17.67
C PRO A 581 -9.98 -2.74 19.04
N HIS A 582 -9.96 -3.73 19.94
CA HIS A 582 -9.55 -3.54 21.34
C HIS A 582 -8.26 -4.27 21.70
N TYR A 583 -7.86 -5.30 20.96
CA TYR A 583 -6.67 -6.08 21.30
C TYR A 583 -5.38 -5.39 20.83
N ASP A 584 -4.48 -5.15 21.79
CA ASP A 584 -3.07 -4.84 21.53
C ASP A 584 -2.38 -6.01 20.81
N LEU A 585 -1.47 -5.67 19.89
CA LEU A 585 -0.72 -6.64 19.11
C LEU A 585 0.08 -7.61 19.97
N ARG A 586 0.79 -7.11 21.00
CA ARG A 586 1.67 -7.95 21.81
C ARG A 586 0.87 -8.99 22.60
N HIS A 587 -0.22 -8.57 23.22
CA HIS A 587 -1.13 -9.45 23.95
C HIS A 587 -1.78 -10.48 23.01
N ALA A 588 -2.30 -10.06 21.86
CA ALA A 588 -2.89 -10.97 20.87
C ALA A 588 -1.86 -11.98 20.31
N LEU A 589 -0.61 -11.56 20.09
CA LEU A 589 0.47 -12.46 19.68
C LEU A 589 0.89 -13.41 20.79
N GLN A 590 0.87 -12.99 22.06
CA GLN A 590 1.13 -13.88 23.20
C GLN A 590 0.09 -15.02 23.22
N LEU A 591 -1.21 -14.69 23.18
CA LEU A 591 -2.30 -15.69 23.13
C LEU A 591 -2.14 -16.65 21.95
N THR A 592 -1.77 -16.11 20.78
CA THR A 592 -1.54 -16.91 19.57
C THR A 592 -0.32 -17.82 19.72
N THR A 593 0.77 -17.31 20.30
CA THR A 593 2.02 -18.03 20.51
C THR A 593 1.84 -19.17 21.52
N ASP A 594 1.15 -18.90 22.62
CA ASP A 594 0.86 -19.91 23.65
C ASP A 594 0.01 -21.04 23.10
N TRP A 595 -0.99 -20.71 22.26
CA TRP A 595 -1.76 -21.74 21.57
C TRP A 595 -0.89 -22.63 20.66
N TYR A 596 0.04 -22.05 19.88
CA TYR A 596 0.96 -22.86 19.06
C TYR A 596 1.93 -23.69 19.91
N LYS A 597 2.39 -23.18 21.06
CA LYS A 597 3.22 -23.94 22.02
C LYS A 597 2.47 -25.15 22.56
N GLU A 598 1.23 -24.96 23.00
CA GLU A 598 0.37 -26.04 23.54
C GLU A 598 0.03 -27.10 22.49
N ASN A 599 0.04 -26.75 21.21
CA ASN A 599 -0.33 -27.63 20.10
C ASN A 599 0.86 -28.01 19.20
N LEU A 600 2.11 -27.88 19.70
CA LEU A 600 3.31 -28.09 18.89
C LEU A 600 3.37 -29.52 18.30
N ASP A 601 3.01 -30.53 19.08
CA ASP A 601 2.98 -31.95 18.68
C ASP A 601 2.15 -32.20 17.40
N PHE A 602 1.05 -31.46 17.22
CA PHE A 602 0.22 -31.56 16.01
C PHE A 602 1.03 -31.14 14.77
N PHE A 603 1.80 -30.07 14.88
CA PHE A 603 2.61 -29.56 13.77
C PHE A 603 3.85 -30.42 13.52
N GLU A 604 4.41 -31.07 14.54
CA GLU A 604 5.53 -32.00 14.39
C GLU A 604 5.11 -33.26 13.63
N LYS A 605 4.01 -33.91 14.03
CA LYS A 605 3.46 -35.09 13.32
C LYS A 605 3.16 -34.80 11.86
N LYS A 606 2.62 -33.61 11.56
CA LYS A 606 2.28 -33.21 10.19
C LYS A 606 3.52 -32.97 9.32
N LEU A 607 4.62 -32.48 9.92
CA LEU A 607 5.90 -32.37 9.22
C LEU A 607 6.48 -33.74 8.90
N GLU A 608 6.51 -34.66 9.87
CA GLU A 608 7.01 -36.03 9.67
C GLU A 608 6.27 -36.73 8.51
N GLN A 609 4.95 -36.62 8.48
CA GLN A 609 4.13 -37.15 7.39
C GLN A 609 4.46 -36.52 6.04
N SER A 610 4.78 -35.22 6.01
CA SER A 610 5.17 -34.53 4.78
C SER A 610 6.54 -34.99 4.26
N PHE A 611 7.51 -35.25 5.15
CA PHE A 611 8.84 -35.78 4.79
C PHE A 611 8.79 -37.21 4.26
N VAL A 612 7.95 -38.07 4.85
CA VAL A 612 7.74 -39.46 4.38
C VAL A 612 7.14 -39.50 2.97
N VAL A 613 6.22 -38.58 2.65
CA VAL A 613 5.63 -38.48 1.30
C VAL A 613 6.64 -37.95 0.27
N SER A 614 7.54 -37.04 0.65
CA SER A 614 8.60 -36.55 -0.24
C SER A 614 9.76 -37.52 -0.45
N ALA A 615 10.02 -38.43 0.49
CA ALA A 615 11.06 -39.46 0.36
C ALA A 615 10.64 -40.66 -0.49
N ASN A 616 9.34 -40.82 -0.75
CA ASN A 616 8.74 -41.88 -1.57
C ASN A 616 8.31 -41.41 -2.98
N ARG A 617 8.73 -40.21 -3.38
CA ARG A 617 8.61 -39.66 -4.74
C ARG A 617 9.99 -39.35 -5.27
#